data_AF-A0A1Q5STM9-F1
#
_entry.id   AF-A0A1Q5STM9-F1
#
_cell.length_a   1.000
_cell.length_b   1.000
_cell.length_c   1.000
_cell.angle_alpha   90.00
_cell.angle_beta   90.00
_cell.angle_gamma   90.00
#
_symmetry.space_group_name_H-M   'P 1'
#
loop_
_entity.id
_entity.type
_entity.pdbx_description
1 polymer ?
#
loop_
_entity_poly.entity_id
_entity_poly.type
_entity_poly.pdbx_seq_one_letter_code
_entity_poly.pdbx_strand_id
1 'polypeptide(L)' 'MLNFVEVFNVMDVDPTTGHAVWTGLTGTRTAIERDGFVIDPQAPAYCLRAWLDERGYLDSELARQHPRPWGI' A
#
# COMPACT_ATOMS: atom_id res chain seq x y z
N MET A 1 1.41 21.56 7.55
CA MET A 1 2.35 20.48 7.94
C MET A 1 1.89 19.23 7.21
N LEU A 2 2.72 18.63 6.35
CA LEU A 2 2.34 17.44 5.57
C LEU A 2 2.50 16.21 6.46
N ASN A 3 1.37 15.60 6.84
CA ASN A 3 1.35 14.40 7.66
C ASN A 3 1.46 13.19 6.74
N PHE A 4 2.69 12.73 6.53
CA PHE A 4 2.95 11.51 5.79
C PHE A 4 2.75 10.28 6.69
N VAL A 5 2.31 9.19 6.09
CA VAL A 5 2.08 7.90 6.74
C VAL A 5 2.77 6.82 5.93
N GLU A 6 3.44 5.90 6.62
CA GLU A 6 4.03 4.71 6.02
C GLU A 6 2.95 3.72 5.58
N VAL A 7 3.09 3.23 4.36
CA VAL A 7 2.18 2.27 3.73
C VAL A 7 2.96 1.19 3.00
N PHE A 8 2.34 0.03 2.84
CA PHE A 8 2.92 -1.16 2.23
C PHE A 8 2.00 -1.69 1.15
N ASN A 9 2.60 -2.28 0.12
CA ASN A 9 1.87 -3.05 -0.88
C ASN A 9 1.43 -4.38 -0.27
N VAL A 10 0.17 -4.74 -0.51
CA VAL A 10 -0.33 -6.07 -0.20
C VAL A 10 0.10 -7.01 -1.31
N MET A 11 0.83 -8.05 -0.92
CA MET A 11 1.39 -9.03 -1.83
C MET A 11 0.56 -10.32 -1.77
N ASP A 12 0.42 -10.96 -2.92
CA ASP A 12 -0.04 -12.33 -3.05
C ASP A 12 1.06 -13.17 -3.69
N VAL A 13 0.99 -14.49 -3.56
CA VAL A 13 1.94 -15.41 -4.20
C VAL A 13 1.25 -16.00 -5.41
N ASP A 14 1.76 -15.71 -6.62
CA ASP A 14 1.26 -16.35 -7.84
C ASP A 14 1.46 -17.87 -7.71
N PRO A 15 0.38 -18.68 -7.73
CA PRO A 15 0.48 -20.12 -7.51
C PRO A 15 1.18 -20.86 -8.66
N THR A 16 1.30 -20.22 -9.82
CA THR A 16 1.93 -20.79 -11.02
C THR A 16 3.44 -20.58 -11.00
N THR A 17 3.89 -19.40 -10.56
CA THR A 17 5.30 -19.00 -10.60
C THR A 17 5.97 -19.00 -9.23
N GLY A 18 5.19 -18.98 -8.15
CA GLY A 18 5.67 -18.79 -6.78
C GLY A 18 6.14 -17.37 -6.49
N HIS A 19 5.96 -16.42 -7.41
CA HIS A 19 6.45 -15.06 -7.26
C HIS A 19 5.48 -14.19 -6.47
N ALA A 20 6.02 -13.28 -5.65
CA ALA A 20 5.23 -12.26 -4.99
C ALA A 20 4.73 -11.24 -6.01
N VAL A 21 3.41 -11.09 -6.11
CA VAL A 21 2.73 -10.15 -6.99
C VAL A 21 1.95 -9.13 -6.17
N TRP A 22 2.03 -7.87 -6.56
CA TRP A 22 1.24 -6.83 -5.91
C TRP A 22 -0.23 -6.98 -6.30
N THR A 23 -1.11 -7.01 -5.30
CA THR A 23 -2.57 -7.15 -5.48
C THR A 23 -3.28 -5.89 -5.99
N GLY A 24 -2.58 -4.76 -6.09
CA GLY A 24 -3.16 -3.44 -6.34
C GLY A 24 -3.63 -2.72 -5.07
N LEU A 25 -3.62 -3.40 -3.91
CA LEU A 25 -3.95 -2.80 -2.62
C LEU A 25 -2.69 -2.29 -1.91
N THR A 26 -2.76 -1.08 -1.37
CA THR A 26 -1.69 -0.47 -0.57
C THR A 26 -2.32 0.08 0.71
N GLY A 27 -1.70 -0.13 1.87
CA GLY A 27 -2.28 0.32 3.13
C GLY A 27 -1.28 0.39 4.27
N THR A 28 -1.72 0.92 5.40
CA THR A 28 -0.91 0.92 6.62
C THR A 28 -0.65 -0.51 7.11
N ARG A 29 0.47 -0.73 7.79
CA ARG A 29 0.78 -2.02 8.42
C ARG A 29 -0.38 -2.52 9.29
N THR A 30 -0.95 -1.64 10.12
CA THR A 30 -2.06 -1.98 11.02
C THR A 30 -3.32 -2.44 10.25
N ALA A 31 -3.69 -1.76 9.16
CA ALA A 31 -4.84 -2.15 8.36
C ALA A 31 -4.62 -3.52 7.70
N ILE A 32 -3.42 -3.73 7.16
CA ILE A 32 -3.04 -4.96 6.48
C ILE A 32 -3.00 -6.15 7.44
N GLU A 33 -2.34 -6.00 8.60
CA GLU A 33 -2.27 -7.05 9.63
C GLU A 33 -3.67 -7.37 10.18
N ARG A 34 -4.53 -6.36 10.39
CA ARG A 34 -5.93 -6.55 10.81
C ARG A 34 -6.70 -7.43 9.84
N ASP A 35 -6.50 -7.24 8.55
CA ASP A 35 -7.25 -7.95 7.50
C ASP A 35 -6.54 -9.25 7.04
N GLY A 36 -5.42 -9.61 7.66
CA GLY A 36 -4.73 -10.89 7.46
C GLY A 36 -3.90 -10.99 6.18
N PHE A 37 -3.57 -9.86 5.55
CA PHE A 37 -2.76 -9.86 4.33
C PHE A 37 -1.25 -9.85 4.59
N VAL A 38 -0.49 -10.22 3.56
CA VAL A 38 0.98 -10.19 3.57
C VAL A 38 1.45 -8.87 2.96
N ILE A 39 2.44 -8.24 3.59
CA ILE A 39 3.15 -7.08 3.05
C ILE A 39 4.45 -7.50 2.38
N ASP A 40 4.96 -6.67 1.47
CA ASP A 40 6.40 -6.64 1.21
C ASP A 40 7.07 -5.76 2.28
N PRO A 41 7.79 -6.34 3.26
CA PRO A 41 8.45 -5.55 4.30
C PRO A 41 9.67 -4.78 3.81
N GLN A 42 10.20 -5.07 2.62
CA GLN A 42 11.41 -4.45 2.07
C GLN A 42 11.10 -3.21 1.22
N ALA A 43 9.84 -2.99 0.85
CA ALA A 43 9.42 -1.90 -0.02
C ALA A 43 8.34 -1.01 0.63
N PRO A 44 8.62 -0.32 1.76
CA PRO A 44 7.71 0.68 2.29
C PRO A 44 7.59 1.88 1.35
N ALA A 45 6.40 2.47 1.30
CA ALA A 45 6.12 3.74 0.65
C ALA A 45 5.51 4.73 1.65
N TYR A 46 5.39 5.99 1.25
CA TYR A 46 4.79 7.04 2.07
C TYR A 46 3.71 7.78 1.29
N CYS A 47 2.58 8.07 1.94
CA CYS A 47 1.48 8.84 1.38
C CYS A 47 0.99 9.90 2.37
N LEU A 48 0.21 10.88 1.92
CA LEU A 48 -0.46 11.81 2.83
C LEU A 48 -1.55 11.07 3.61
N ARG A 49 -1.67 11.37 4.91
CA ARG A 49 -2.75 10.86 5.78
C ARG A 49 -4.13 11.05 5.16
N ALA A 50 -4.34 12.15 4.44
CA ALA A 50 -5.59 12.48 3.78
C ALA A 50 -5.93 11.59 2.57
N TRP A 51 -5.00 10.77 2.10
CA TRP A 51 -5.23 9.79 1.02
C TRP A 51 -5.58 8.40 1.57
N LEU A 52 -5.61 8.22 2.89
CA LEU A 52 -6.07 6.98 3.49
C LEU A 52 -7.57 7.06 3.73
N ASP A 53 -8.27 5.98 3.40
CA ASP A 53 -9.64 5.77 3.81
C ASP A 53 -9.73 5.52 5.33
N GLU A 54 -10.95 5.42 5.84
CA GLU A 54 -11.21 5.16 7.26
C GLU A 54 -10.66 3.80 7.74
N ARG A 55 -10.44 2.87 6.81
CA ARG A 55 -9.90 1.53 7.10
C ARG A 55 -8.38 1.52 7.14
N GLY A 56 -7.71 2.58 6.68
CA GLY A 56 -6.26 2.73 6.62
C GLY A 56 -5.64 2.23 5.31
N TYR A 57 -6.43 2.14 4.23
CA TYR A 57 -5.97 1.81 2.89
C TYR A 57 -5.87 3.05 2.01
N LEU A 58 -4.91 3.03 1.09
CA LEU A 58 -4.68 4.11 0.14
C LEU A 58 -5.82 4.17 -0.87
N ASP A 59 -6.45 5.34 -0.96
CA ASP A 59 -7.36 5.65 -2.06
C ASP A 59 -6.57 5.76 -3.37
N SER A 60 -6.78 4.77 -4.24
CA SER A 60 -6.08 4.65 -5.51
C SER A 60 -6.43 5.75 -6.52
N GLU A 61 -7.61 6.37 -6.41
CA GLU A 61 -8.02 7.47 -7.28
C GLU A 61 -7.34 8.78 -6.87
N LEU A 62 -7.27 9.05 -5.56
CA LEU A 62 -6.51 10.19 -5.03
C LEU A 62 -5.01 10.02 -5.31
N ALA A 63 -4.47 8.82 -5.10
CA ALA A 63 -3.07 8.54 -5.38
C ALA A 63 -2.71 8.62 -6.87
N ARG A 64 -3.67 8.47 -7.80
CA ARG A 64 -3.43 8.60 -9.25
C ARG A 64 -3.42 10.07 -9.70
N GLN A 65 -4.18 10.92 -9.04
CA GLN A 65 -4.21 12.37 -9.30
C GLN A 65 -2.92 13.07 -8.90
N HIS A 66 -2.14 12.43 -8.02
CA HIS A 66 -0.83 12.90 -7.60
C HIS A 66 0.23 11.90 -8.06
N PRO A 67 0.98 12.18 -9.14
CA PRO A 67 2.03 11.26 -9.58
C PRO A 67 2.95 10.94 -8.40
N ARG A 68 3.09 9.64 -8.07
CA ARG A 68 3.93 9.23 -6.95
C ARG A 68 5.34 9.79 -7.21
N PRO A 69 5.99 10.43 -6.22
CA PRO A 69 7.40 10.81 -6.35
C PRO A 69 8.33 9.59 -6.49
N TRP A 70 7.84 8.39 -6.22
CA TRP A 70 8.57 7.13 -6.35
C TRP A 70 7.92 6.30 -7.45
N GLY A 71 8.45 6.45 -8.66
CA GLY A 71 8.18 5.57 -9.79
C GLY A 71 8.74 4.17 -9.50
N ILE A 72 8.03 3.17 -10.00
CA ILE A 72 8.58 1.84 -10.23
C ILE A 72 9.32 1.89 -11.56
#